data_AF-A0AAQ4DLW0-F1
#
_entry.id   AF-A0AAQ4DLW0-F1
#
_cell.length_a   1.000
_cell.length_b   1.000
_cell.length_c   1.000
_cell.angle_alpha   90.00
_cell.angle_beta   90.00
_cell.angle_gamma   90.00
#
_symmetry.space_group_name_H-M   'P 1'
#
loop_
_entity.id
_entity.type
_entity.pdbx_description
1 polymer ?
#
loop_
_entity_poly.entity_id
_entity_poly.type
_entity_poly.pdbx_seq_one_letter_code
_entity_poly.pdbx_strand_id
1 'polypeptide(L)' 'MGIDMSVLDIGGGLPGGLRKRDKFLEVCESIRLGTDVHFPETSGVQLIAEPGQFFVTSAYALVTQVIGKRRRDVLVDGA' A
#
# COMPACT_ATOMS: atom_id res chain seq x y z
N MET A 1 9.36 22.87 27.92
CA MET A 1 10.00 21.95 26.96
C MET A 1 10.29 22.75 25.69
N GLY A 2 11.51 22.69 25.15
CA GLY A 2 12.00 23.54 24.05
C GLY A 2 12.55 22.73 22.89
N ILE A 3 11.75 21.77 22.39
CA ILE A 3 12.09 20.98 21.21
C ILE A 3 11.32 21.57 20.02
N ASP A 4 12.04 21.87 18.95
CA ASP A 4 11.46 22.30 17.69
C ASP A 4 11.02 21.06 16.89
N MET A 5 9.71 20.81 16.85
CA MET A 5 9.13 19.70 16.10
C MET A 5 8.72 20.20 14.72
N SER A 6 9.61 20.02 13.74
CA SER A 6 9.45 20.58 12.39
C SER A 6 9.19 19.54 11.31
N VAL A 7 9.13 18.24 11.63
CA VAL A 7 8.90 17.15 10.66
C VAL A 7 7.77 16.24 11.13
N LEU A 8 6.86 15.91 10.22
CA LEU A 8 5.84 14.88 10.38
C LEU A 8 6.09 13.75 9.38
N ASP A 9 6.36 12.56 9.89
CA ASP A 9 6.47 11.33 9.09
C ASP A 9 5.17 10.51 9.21
N ILE A 10 4.49 10.26 8.08
CA ILE A 10 3.26 9.46 8.03
C ILE A 10 3.52 7.97 7.73
N GLY A 11 4.80 7.59 7.58
CA GLY A 11 5.24 6.22 7.34
C GLY A 11 4.82 5.67 5.97
N GLY A 12 4.72 4.34 5.90
CA GLY A 12 4.44 3.60 4.66
C GLY A 12 3.03 3.04 4.55
N GLY A 13 2.90 1.82 4.03
CA GLY A 13 1.61 1.11 3.94
C GLY A 13 0.69 1.56 2.79
N LEU A 14 1.05 2.61 2.05
CA LEU A 14 0.31 3.09 0.87
C LEU A 14 0.07 1.97 -0.16
N PRO A 15 -1.18 1.67 -0.57
CA PRO A 15 -1.48 0.58 -1.49
C PRO A 15 -0.73 0.71 -2.82
N GLY A 16 -0.10 -0.38 -3.26
CA GLY A 16 0.63 -0.44 -4.53
C GLY A 16 -0.06 -1.30 -5.59
N GLY A 17 0.30 -1.05 -6.85
CA GLY A 17 -0.15 -1.81 -8.02
C GLY A 17 -1.49 -1.37 -8.60
N LEU A 18 -1.67 -1.64 -9.91
CA LEU A 18 -2.80 -1.13 -10.70
C LEU A 18 -4.18 -1.52 -10.15
N ARG A 19 -4.30 -2.73 -9.59
CA ARG A 19 -5.56 -3.23 -9.02
C ARG A 19 -5.98 -2.54 -7.72
N LYS A 20 -5.09 -1.75 -7.10
CA LYS A 20 -5.35 -1.05 -5.83
C LYS A 20 -5.42 0.47 -6.00
N ARG A 21 -5.53 0.99 -7.22
CA ARG A 21 -5.52 2.44 -7.50
C ARG A 21 -6.62 3.19 -6.75
N ASP A 22 -7.86 2.70 -6.80
CA ASP A 22 -8.97 3.38 -6.12
C ASP A 22 -8.77 3.41 -4.61
N LYS A 23 -8.28 2.29 -4.05
CA LYS A 23 -7.94 2.22 -2.63
C LYS A 23 -6.81 3.18 -2.23
N PHE A 24 -5.81 3.35 -3.09
CA PHE A 24 -4.75 4.32 -2.88
C PHE A 24 -5.29 5.76 -2.84
N LEU A 25 -6.22 6.10 -3.73
CA LEU A 25 -6.83 7.44 -3.75
C LEU A 25 -7.67 7.71 -2.50
N GLU A 26 -8.45 6.74 -2.01
CA GLU A 26 -9.18 6.86 -0.73
C GLU A 26 -8.25 7.15 0.45
N VAL A 27 -7.09 6.46 0.49
CA VAL A 27 -6.08 6.67 1.53
C VAL A 27 -5.46 8.07 1.41
N CYS A 28 -5.14 8.53 0.21
CA CYS A 28 -4.60 9.87 -0.02
C CYS A 28 -5.59 10.96 0.41
N GLU A 29 -6.88 10.78 0.13
CA GLU A 29 -7.92 11.72 0.57
C GLU A 29 -8.02 11.77 2.09
N SER A 30 -7.99 10.61 2.76
CA SER A 30 -8.01 10.53 4.22
C SER A 30 -6.80 11.20 4.86
N ILE A 31 -5.60 10.96 4.29
CA ILE A 31 -4.34 11.60 4.73
C ILE A 31 -4.46 13.12 4.58
N ARG A 32 -4.86 13.61 3.40
CA ARG A 32 -5.01 15.04 3.12
C ARG A 32 -5.95 15.72 4.12
N LEU A 33 -7.13 15.15 4.35
CA LEU A 33 -8.09 15.69 5.31
C LEU A 33 -7.51 15.72 6.74
N GLY A 34 -6.80 14.66 7.13
CA GLY A 34 -6.14 14.60 8.44
C GLY A 34 -5.03 15.65 8.59
N THR A 35 -4.18 15.81 7.57
CA THR A 35 -3.09 16.79 7.59
C THR A 35 -3.62 18.21 7.55
N ASP A 36 -4.65 18.51 6.75
CA ASP A 36 -5.26 19.85 6.69
C ASP A 36 -5.82 20.29 8.05
N VAL A 37 -6.35 19.35 8.85
CA VAL A 37 -6.93 19.63 10.17
C VAL A 37 -5.87 19.72 11.27
N HIS A 38 -4.92 18.79 11.29
CA HIS A 38 -3.99 18.65 12.43
C HIS A 38 -2.62 19.30 12.21
N PHE A 39 -2.20 19.41 10.95
CA PHE A 39 -0.91 19.94 10.53
C PHE A 39 -1.08 20.84 9.29
N PRO A 40 -1.91 21.90 9.38
CA PRO A 40 -2.15 22.80 8.26
C PRO A 40 -0.84 23.40 7.76
N GLU A 41 -0.79 23.92 6.53
CA GLU A 41 0.44 24.54 5.99
C GLU A 41 1.01 25.63 6.91
N THR A 42 0.16 26.34 7.65
CA THR A 42 0.54 27.35 8.64
C THR A 42 1.29 26.81 9.85
N SER A 43 1.24 25.50 10.10
CA SER A 43 2.04 24.83 11.14
C SER A 43 3.54 24.82 10.80
N GLY A 44 3.90 24.98 9.52
CA GLY A 44 5.29 25.01 9.07
C GLY A 44 6.02 23.66 9.16
N VAL A 45 5.31 22.56 9.45
CA VAL A 45 5.94 21.23 9.50
C VAL A 45 6.21 20.70 8.09
N GLN A 46 7.37 20.08 7.92
CA GLN A 46 7.69 19.32 6.73
C GLN A 46 7.03 17.94 6.80
N LEU A 47 6.14 17.66 5.84
CA LEU A 47 5.50 16.36 5.70
C LEU A 47 6.37 15.41 4.87
N ILE A 48 6.65 14.20 5.39
CA ILE A 48 7.33 13.12 4.66
C ILE A 48 6.56 11.80 4.80
N ALA A 49 6.86 10.83 3.93
CA ALA A 49 6.32 9.48 3.96
C ALA A 49 7.37 8.46 3.55
N GLU A 50 7.13 7.19 3.90
CA GLU A 50 8.00 6.04 3.61
C GLU A 50 7.31 5.01 2.67
N PRO A 51 6.91 5.40 1.44
CA PRO A 51 6.21 4.51 0.50
C PRO A 51 7.08 3.33 0.05
N GLY A 52 6.76 2.12 0.53
CA GLY A 52 7.37 0.86 0.06
C GLY A 52 6.60 0.23 -1.10
N GLN A 53 5.54 -0.52 -0.78
CA GLN A 53 4.76 -1.28 -1.77
C GLN A 53 4.24 -0.39 -2.92
N PHE A 54 3.92 0.88 -2.64
CA PHE A 54 3.42 1.84 -3.62
C PHE A 54 4.32 1.90 -4.87
N PHE A 55 5.63 1.96 -4.68
CA PHE A 55 6.58 2.01 -5.79
C PHE A 55 6.82 0.66 -6.46
N VAL A 56 6.94 -0.42 -5.68
CA VAL A 56 7.52 -1.68 -6.20
C VAL A 56 6.50 -2.72 -6.63
N THR A 57 5.24 -2.64 -6.18
CA THR A 57 4.24 -3.72 -6.37
C THR A 57 3.99 -4.06 -7.84
N SER A 58 3.88 -3.06 -8.71
CA SER A 58 3.65 -3.26 -10.15
C SER A 58 4.91 -3.19 -11.00
N ALA A 59 6.08 -2.97 -10.39
CA ALA A 59 7.34 -2.86 -11.12
C ALA A 59 7.86 -4.23 -11.60
N TYR A 60 7.41 -5.31 -10.98
CA TYR A 60 7.90 -6.67 -11.24
C TYR A 60 6.77 -7.62 -11.61
N ALA A 61 7.05 -8.51 -12.55
CA ALA A 61 6.21 -9.66 -12.88
C ALA A 61 7.05 -10.94 -12.76
N LEU A 62 6.55 -11.92 -12.03
CA LEU A 62 7.18 -13.23 -11.90
C LEU A 62 6.59 -14.19 -12.94
N VAL A 63 7.45 -14.76 -13.78
CA VAL A 63 7.08 -15.80 -14.76
C VAL A 63 7.72 -17.12 -14.32
N THR A 64 6.92 -18.19 -14.23
CA THR A 64 7.38 -19.51 -13.79
C THR A 64 6.83 -20.62 -14.69
N GLN A 65 7.58 -21.72 -14.81
CA GLN A 65 7.18 -22.90 -15.55
C GLN A 65 6.51 -23.92 -14.62
N VAL A 66 5.43 -24.56 -15.09
CA VAL A 66 4.85 -25.73 -14.42
C VAL A 66 5.77 -26.94 -14.65
N ILE A 67 6.36 -27.46 -13.58
CA ILE A 67 7.32 -28.60 -13.65
C ILE A 67 6.70 -29.95 -13.26
N GLY A 68 5.44 -29.96 -12.80
CA GLY A 68 4.76 -31.19 -12.41
C GLY A 68 3.28 -30.95 -12.12
N LYS A 69 2.47 -32.00 -12.28
CA LYS A 69 1.03 -31.99 -12.01
C LYS A 69 0.63 -33.35 -11.44
N ARG A 70 -0.09 -33.36 -10.32
CA ARG A 70 -0.69 -34.59 -9.75
C ARG A 70 -2.19 -34.62 -10.07
N ARG A 71 -2.68 -35.74 -10.62
CA ARG A 71 -4.11 -36.01 -10.77
C ARG A 71 -4.57 -36.88 -9.59
N ARG A 72 -5.73 -36.57 -9.03
CA ARG A 72 -6.48 -37.50 -8.17
C ARG A 72 -7.69 -37.94 -8.99
N ASP A 73 -7.82 -39.24 -9.18
CA ASP A 73 -9.04 -39.80 -9.74
C ASP A 73 -10.05 -39.91 -8.61
N VAL A 74 -11.19 -39.23 -8.76
CA VAL A 74 -12.33 -39.37 -7.85
C VAL A 74 -13.14 -40.53 -8.38
N LEU A 75 -13.15 -41.64 -7.65
CA LEU A 75 -14.15 -42.68 -7.85
C LEU A 75 -15.47 -42.11 -7.31
N VAL A 76 -16.44 -41.89 -8.20
CA VAL A 76 -17.82 -41.63 -7.80
C VAL A 76 -18.46 -43.01 -7.60
N ASP A 77 -18.53 -43.46 -6.36
CA ASP A 77 -19.27 -44.68 -6.02
C ASP A 77 -20.79 -44.40 -6.19
N GLY A 78 -21.45 -45.20 -7.04
CA GLY A 78 -22.91 -45.31 -7.05
C GLY A 78 -23.66 -45.00 -8.34
N ALA A 79 -23.16 -45.45 -9.50
CA ALA A 79 -24.04 -45.71 -10.66
C ALA A 79 -24.52 -47.17 -10.62
#